data_AF-A0A8T4Y741-F1
#
_entry.id   AF-A0A8T4Y741-F1
#
_cell.length_a   1.000
_cell.length_b   1.000
_cell.length_c   1.000
_cell.angle_alpha   90.00
_cell.angle_beta   90.00
_cell.angle_gamma   90.00
#
_symmetry.space_group_name_H-M   'P 1'
#
loop_
_entity.id
_entity.type
_entity.pdbx_description
1 polymer ?
#
loop_
_entity_poly.entity_id
_entity_poly.type
_entity_poly.pdbx_seq_one_letter_code
_entity_poly.pdbx_strand_id
1 'polypeptide(L)'
;MPRELVLTAPRTLEFREYEEPSLEAKQIRVKSILTAEKHGTSLAIYRGESPFHVKRYDDRLKLFMPLEEEEKRRVVYPCHVGNMTVGVV
;
A
#
# COMPACT_ATOMS: atom_id res chain seq x y z
N MET A 1 9.06 -20.27 2.74
CA MET A 1 8.81 -18.91 3.25
C MET A 1 7.69 -18.28 2.43
N PRO A 2 6.69 -17.63 3.05
CA PRO A 2 5.71 -16.88 2.30
C PRO A 2 6.37 -15.66 1.65
N ARG A 3 5.80 -15.22 0.52
CA ARG A 3 6.32 -14.08 -0.25
C ARG A 3 5.24 -13.04 -0.43
N GLU A 4 5.63 -11.78 -0.37
CA GLU A 4 4.79 -10.65 -0.71
C GLU A 4 5.31 -9.94 -1.95
N LEU A 5 4.42 -9.24 -2.64
CA LEU A 5 4.77 -8.33 -3.73
C LEU A 5 4.79 -6.90 -3.18
N VAL A 6 5.93 -6.24 -3.27
CA VAL A 6 6.16 -4.91 -2.69
C VAL A 6 6.58 -3.95 -3.79
N LEU A 7 6.08 -2.72 -3.74
CA LEU A 7 6.51 -1.62 -4.60
C LEU A 7 7.65 -0.87 -3.93
N THR A 8 8.84 -0.98 -4.51
CA THR A 8 10.11 -0.59 -3.86
C THR A 8 10.65 0.72 -4.39
N ALA A 9 10.22 1.09 -5.59
CA ALA A 9 10.42 2.38 -6.24
C ALA A 9 9.32 2.57 -7.31
N PRO A 10 9.17 3.77 -7.91
CA PRO A 10 8.27 3.96 -9.04
C PRO A 10 8.53 2.92 -10.13
N ARG A 11 7.46 2.23 -10.54
CA ARG A 11 7.43 1.16 -11.55
C ARG A 11 8.24 -0.10 -11.20
N THR A 12 8.72 -0.25 -9.96
CA THR A 12 9.57 -1.36 -9.54
C THR A 12 8.89 -2.23 -8.48
N LEU A 13 8.48 -3.43 -8.88
CA LEU A 13 7.88 -4.42 -7.98
C LEU A 13 8.88 -5.54 -7.71
N GLU A 14 8.96 -5.96 -6.45
CA GLU A 14 9.83 -7.04 -6.01
C GLU A 14 9.04 -8.05 -5.18
N PHE A 15 9.35 -9.34 -5.39
CA PHE A 15 8.95 -10.37 -4.46
C PHE A 15 9.94 -10.42 -3.30
N ARG A 16 9.44 -10.40 -2.07
CA ARG A 16 10.25 -10.47 -0.85
C ARG A 16 9.70 -11.55 0.06
N GLU A 17 10.60 -12.27 0.72
CA GLU A 17 10.20 -13.19 1.79
C GLU A 17 9.84 -12.39 3.03
N TYR A 18 8.83 -12.87 3.76
CA TYR A 18 8.44 -12.28 5.04
C TYR A 18 8.20 -13.38 6.07
N GLU A 19 8.29 -13.01 7.35
CA GLU A 19 7.90 -13.87 8.45
C GLU A 19 6.42 -13.64 8.77
N GLU A 20 5.65 -14.72 8.85
CA GLU A 20 4.25 -14.63 9.28
C GLU A 20 4.20 -14.26 10.77
N PRO A 21 3.65 -13.10 11.14
CA PRO A 21 3.49 -12.75 12.55
C PRO A 21 2.51 -13.72 13.21
N SER A 22 2.66 -13.94 14.51
CA SER A 22 1.71 -14.70 15.34
C SER A 22 0.28 -14.19 15.14
N LEU A 23 -0.69 -15.12 15.12
CA LEU A 23 -2.10 -14.77 14.96
C LEU A 23 -2.64 -14.29 16.30
N GLU A 24 -2.99 -13.01 16.40
CA GLU A 24 -3.49 -12.43 17.64
C GLU A 24 -5.01 -12.65 17.82
N ALA A 25 -5.47 -12.44 19.05
CA ALA A 25 -6.91 -12.47 19.33
C ALA A 25 -7.67 -11.48 18.42
N LYS A 26 -8.79 -11.95 17.85
CA LYS A 26 -9.65 -11.19 16.90
C LYS A 26 -9.03 -10.93 15.52
N GLN A 27 -7.94 -11.60 15.16
CA GLN A 27 -7.44 -11.62 13.79
C GLN A 27 -7.86 -12.91 13.06
N ILE A 28 -7.92 -12.82 11.74
CA ILE A 28 -7.97 -14.00 10.85
C ILE A 28 -6.75 -13.97 9.95
N ARG A 29 -6.24 -15.15 9.60
CA ARG A 29 -5.20 -15.29 8.57
C ARG A 29 -5.86 -15.77 7.30
N VAL A 30 -5.62 -15.05 6.20
CA VAL A 30 -6.12 -15.45 4.89
C VAL A 30 -4.94 -15.84 4.01
N LYS A 31 -4.93 -17.07 3.52
CA LYS A 31 -4.02 -17.48 2.44
C LYS A 31 -4.63 -17.05 1.11
N SER A 32 -4.11 -15.96 0.54
CA SER A 32 -4.57 -15.45 -0.76
C SER A 32 -4.41 -16.51 -1.86
N ILE A 33 -5.46 -16.67 -2.67
CA ILE A 33 -5.47 -17.49 -3.89
C ILE A 33 -5.44 -16.57 -5.11
N LEU A 34 -6.26 -15.51 -5.09
CA LEU A 34 -6.33 -14.49 -6.13
C LEU A 34 -6.35 -13.10 -5.48
N THR A 35 -5.56 -12.17 -6.03
CA THR A 35 -5.54 -10.77 -5.62
C THR A 35 -5.66 -9.89 -6.86
N ALA A 36 -6.46 -8.82 -6.76
CA ALA A 36 -6.63 -7.83 -7.79
C ALA A 36 -6.13 -6.45 -7.34
N GLU A 37 -5.56 -5.72 -8.30
CA GLU A 37 -5.28 -4.30 -8.21
C GLU A 37 -6.38 -3.46 -8.83
N LYS A 38 -6.45 -2.18 -8.43
CA LYS A 38 -7.30 -1.19 -9.10
C LYS A 38 -6.49 -0.05 -9.69
N HIS A 39 -6.94 0.48 -10.82
CA HIS A 39 -6.23 1.53 -11.56
C HIS A 39 -6.25 2.93 -10.91
N GLY A 40 -6.96 3.13 -9.79
CA GLY A 40 -7.10 4.45 -9.15
C GLY A 40 -5.80 4.91 -8.46
N THR A 41 -5.89 5.25 -7.17
CA THR A 41 -4.73 5.69 -6.38
C THR A 41 -3.54 4.73 -6.47
N SER A 42 -3.78 3.41 -6.54
CA SER A 42 -2.71 2.40 -6.63
C SER A 42 -1.85 2.58 -7.89
N LEU A 43 -2.42 2.90 -9.05
CA LEU A 43 -1.65 3.07 -10.28
C LEU A 43 -0.81 4.37 -10.24
N ALA A 44 -1.36 5.44 -9.67
CA ALA A 44 -0.60 6.68 -9.46
C ALA A 44 0.58 6.46 -8.50
N ILE A 45 0.38 5.66 -7.43
CA ILE A 45 1.46 5.26 -6.51
C ILE A 45 2.49 4.38 -7.24
N TYR A 46 2.04 3.40 -8.04
CA TYR A 46 2.92 2.58 -8.86
C TYR A 46 3.81 3.43 -9.77
N ARG A 47 3.27 4.49 -10.37
CA ARG A 47 4.01 5.38 -11.26
C ARG A 47 4.86 6.44 -10.56
N GLY A 48 4.72 6.61 -9.24
CA GLY A 48 5.35 7.72 -8.51
C GLY A 48 4.71 9.08 -8.75
N GLU A 49 3.48 9.09 -9.27
CA GLU A 49 2.74 10.29 -9.68
C GLU A 49 1.65 10.66 -8.65
N SER A 50 1.52 9.89 -7.57
CA SER A 50 0.50 10.11 -6.55
C SER A 50 0.74 11.41 -5.78
N PRO A 51 -0.26 12.30 -5.62
CA PRO A 51 -0.11 13.50 -4.81
C PRO A 51 0.20 13.19 -3.35
N PHE A 52 -0.13 11.99 -2.87
CA PHE A 52 0.19 11.52 -1.52
C PHE A 52 1.69 11.36 -1.23
N HIS A 53 2.56 11.46 -2.25
CA HIS A 53 4.01 11.50 -2.06
C HIS A 53 4.51 12.86 -1.55
N VAL A 54 3.78 13.96 -1.81
CA VAL A 54 4.27 15.33 -1.56
C VAL A 54 3.23 16.27 -0.96
N LYS A 55 1.98 15.82 -0.80
CA LYS A 55 0.85 16.61 -0.28
C LYS A 55 0.07 15.81 0.75
N ARG A 56 -0.61 16.50 1.66
CA ARG A 56 -1.68 15.89 2.48
C ARG A 56 -3.03 16.05 1.78
N TYR A 57 -3.91 15.09 2.02
CA TYR A 57 -5.31 15.23 1.65
C TYR A 57 -6.10 15.79 2.83
N ASP A 58 -6.68 16.97 2.67
CA ASP A 58 -7.57 17.59 3.66
C ASP A 58 -8.98 17.02 3.48
N ASP A 59 -9.43 16.21 4.44
CA ASP A 59 -10.73 15.55 4.31
C ASP A 59 -11.92 16.50 4.43
N ARG A 60 -11.76 17.66 5.06
CA ARG A 60 -12.83 18.66 5.18
C ARG A 60 -12.98 19.45 3.88
N LEU A 61 -11.87 19.88 3.30
CA LEU A 61 -11.86 20.67 2.07
C LEU A 61 -11.91 19.80 0.81
N LYS A 62 -11.63 18.50 0.91
CA LYS A 62 -11.48 17.55 -0.21
C LYS A 62 -10.40 17.99 -1.22
N LEU A 63 -9.33 18.62 -0.72
CA LEU A 63 -8.23 19.15 -1.52
C LEU A 63 -6.88 18.57 -1.10
N PHE A 64 -5.95 18.53 -2.04
CA PHE A 64 -4.54 18.25 -1.75
C PHE A 64 -3.81 19.54 -1.41
N MET A 65 -3.43 19.65 -0.14
CA MET A 65 -2.71 20.81 0.41
C MET A 65 -1.20 20.49 0.48
N PRO A 66 -0.33 21.52 0.45
CA PRO A 66 1.08 21.34 0.80
C PRO A 66 1.24 20.60 2.14
N LEU A 67 2.33 19.86 2.29
CA LEU A 67 2.72 19.32 3.60
C LEU A 67 3.26 20.46 4.46
N GLU A 68 2.84 20.52 5.71
CA GLU A 68 3.53 21.33 6.73
C GLU A 68 4.85 20.65 7.11
N GLU A 69 5.81 21.40 7.67
CA GLU A 69 7.18 20.93 7.96
C GLU A 69 7.21 19.65 8.83
N GLU A 70 6.27 19.50 9.76
CA GLU A 70 6.20 18.37 10.67
C GLU A 70 5.40 17.17 10.11
N GLU A 71 4.74 17.31 8.95
CA GLU A 71 3.86 16.30 8.41
C GLU A 71 4.59 15.23 7.59
N LYS A 72 4.33 13.96 7.95
CA LYS A 72 4.86 12.82 7.20
C LYS A 72 4.07 12.58 5.92
N ARG A 73 4.81 12.25 4.86
CA ARG A 73 4.25 11.76 3.60
C ARG A 73 3.42 10.50 3.85
N ARG A 74 2.24 10.43 3.25
CA ARG A 74 1.34 9.28 3.40
C ARG A 74 1.81 8.05 2.62
N VAL A 75 2.51 8.24 1.51
CA VAL A 75 3.04 7.15 0.70
C VAL A 75 4.53 7.35 0.49
N VAL A 76 5.31 6.40 1.01
CA VAL A 76 6.76 6.31 0.86
C VAL A 76 7.09 4.88 0.44
N TYR A 77 8.11 4.71 -0.41
CA TYR A 77 8.59 3.39 -0.77
C TYR A 77 9.56 2.87 0.29
N PRO A 78 9.56 1.55 0.59
CA PRO A 78 8.69 0.53 0.03
C PRO A 78 7.25 0.63 0.56
N CYS A 79 6.28 0.26 -0.27
CA CYS A 79 4.87 0.14 0.15
C CYS A 79 4.20 -1.10 -0.43
N HIS A 80 3.20 -1.62 0.28
CA HIS A 80 2.43 -2.77 -0.19
C HIS A 80 1.52 -2.39 -1.35
N VAL A 81 1.29 -3.36 -2.21
CA VAL A 81 0.29 -3.31 -3.27
C VAL A 81 -0.78 -4.38 -2.96
N GLY A 82 -2.03 -4.05 -3.26
CA GLY A 82 -3.18 -4.92 -3.22
C GLY A 82 -4.44 -4.09 -3.09
N ASN A 83 -5.55 -4.56 -3.66
CA ASN A 83 -6.85 -3.97 -3.34
C ASN A 83 -7.87 -4.98 -2.81
N MET A 84 -8.10 -6.06 -3.54
CA MET A 84 -9.07 -7.10 -3.15
C MET A 84 -8.41 -8.46 -3.23
N THR A 85 -8.71 -9.34 -2.28
CA THR A 85 -8.20 -10.70 -2.25
C THR A 85 -9.30 -11.70 -1.95
N VAL A 86 -9.21 -12.88 -2.56
CA VAL A 86 -10.01 -14.06 -2.22
C VAL A 86 -9.03 -15.15 -1.83
N GLY A 87 -9.31 -15.81 -0.71
CA GLY A 87 -8.44 -16.83 -0.14
C GLY A 87 -9.18 -17.74 0.83
N VAL A 88 -8.42 -18.61 1.47
CA VAL A 88 -8.90 -19.52 2.53
C VAL A 88 -8.45 -19.02 3.89
N VAL A 89 -9.30 -19.22 4.90
CA VAL A 89 -9.01 -18.97 6.32
C VAL A 89 -8.58 -20.27 6.98
#